data_AF-A0A359LUI2-F1
#
_entry.id   AF-A0A359LUI2-F1
#
_cell.length_a   1.000
_cell.length_b   1.000
_cell.length_c   1.000
_cell.angle_alpha   90.00
_cell.angle_beta   90.00
_cell.angle_gamma   90.00
#
_symmetry.space_group_name_H-M   'P 1'
#
loop_
_entity.id
_entity.type
_entity.pdbx_description
1 polymer ?
#
loop_
_entity_poly.entity_id
_entity_poly.type
_entity_poly.pdbx_seq_one_letter_code
_entity_poly.pdbx_strand_id
1 'polypeptide(L)'
;MTTVTFLFLLLSVIDLAQFLFIHQSLAERVRFATRSGGVQILNATAITNIVLYGKSTIASGTTPKPFFGLKSSQVEVAITGQNTNAARVRVKISGYNFATVTPFFKGLAGIPVQVTMPLEVP
;
A
#
# COMPACT_ATOMS: atom_id res chain seq x y z
N MET A 1 -14.97 25.41 28.89
CA MET A 1 -14.46 24.02 28.97
C MET A 1 -15.08 23.11 27.91
N THR A 2 -16.38 23.24 27.59
CA THR A 2 -17.08 22.40 26.60
C THR A 2 -16.60 22.55 25.14
N THR A 3 -16.30 23.77 24.68
CA THR A 3 -15.83 24.02 23.30
C THR A 3 -14.48 23.38 23.01
N VAL A 4 -13.58 23.40 23.97
CA VAL A 4 -12.25 22.78 23.84
C VAL A 4 -12.39 21.26 23.71
N THR A 5 -13.20 20.64 24.56
CA THR A 5 -13.50 19.20 24.48
C THR A 5 -14.13 18.83 23.15
N PHE A 6 -15.05 19.65 22.63
CA PHE A 6 -15.66 19.45 21.32
C PHE A 6 -14.63 19.47 20.19
N LEU A 7 -13.72 20.45 20.20
CA LEU A 7 -12.66 20.55 19.19
C LEU A 7 -11.70 19.36 19.24
N PHE A 8 -11.30 18.89 20.42
CA PHE A 8 -10.45 17.70 20.54
C PHE A 8 -11.14 16.43 20.02
N LEU A 9 -12.43 16.26 20.30
CA LEU A 9 -13.20 15.13 19.80
C LEU A 9 -13.31 15.18 18.28
N LEU A 10 -13.61 16.35 17.70
CA LEU A 10 -13.69 16.53 16.25
C LEU A 10 -12.37 16.20 15.55
N LEU A 11 -11.25 16.72 16.05
CA LEU A 11 -9.93 16.44 15.49
C LEU A 11 -9.57 14.96 15.58
N SER A 12 -9.88 14.32 16.71
CA SER A 12 -9.62 12.88 16.90
C SER A 12 -10.41 12.01 15.92
N VAL A 13 -11.66 12.36 15.62
CA VAL A 13 -12.48 11.65 14.62
C VAL A 13 -11.89 11.80 13.23
N ILE A 14 -11.40 12.99 12.87
CA ILE A 14 -10.76 13.25 11.57
C ILE A 14 -9.48 12.39 11.42
N ASP A 15 -8.63 12.33 12.44
CA ASP A 15 -7.41 11.53 12.39
C ASP A 15 -7.72 10.03 12.26
N LEU A 16 -8.74 9.53 12.96
CA LEU A 16 -9.17 8.13 12.83
C LEU A 16 -9.74 7.84 11.43
N ALA A 17 -10.55 8.74 10.90
CA ALA A 17 -11.12 8.62 9.55
C ALA A 17 -10.01 8.58 8.49
N GLN A 18 -9.01 9.46 8.61
CA GLN A 18 -7.86 9.50 7.71
C GLN A 18 -7.03 8.21 7.81
N PHE A 19 -6.79 7.69 9.02
CA PHE A 19 -6.10 6.43 9.22
C PHE A 19 -6.81 5.27 8.52
N LEU A 20 -8.12 5.12 8.74
CA LEU A 20 -8.91 4.04 8.14
C LEU A 20 -8.95 4.15 6.62
N PHE A 21 -9.12 5.37 6.09
CA PHE A 21 -9.13 5.62 4.66
C PHE A 21 -7.80 5.24 3.99
N ILE A 22 -6.66 5.63 4.58
CA ILE A 22 -5.34 5.26 4.06
C ILE A 22 -5.15 3.74 4.12
N HIS A 23 -5.54 3.10 5.23
CA HIS A 23 -5.39 1.65 5.36
C HIS A 23 -6.22 0.90 4.31
N GLN A 24 -7.50 1.26 4.14
CA GLN A 24 -8.38 0.61 3.17
C GLN A 24 -7.93 0.85 1.72
N SER A 25 -7.51 2.08 1.39
CA SER A 25 -7.01 2.40 0.05
C SER A 25 -5.71 1.66 -0.29
N LEU A 26 -4.81 1.48 0.69
CA LEU A 26 -3.62 0.64 0.52
C LEU A 26 -3.98 -0.84 0.34
N ALA A 27 -4.93 -1.36 1.11
CA ALA A 27 -5.39 -2.74 0.97
C ALA A 27 -5.95 -3.01 -0.43
N GLU A 28 -6.78 -2.12 -0.96
CA GLU A 28 -7.32 -2.27 -2.31
C GLU A 28 -6.22 -2.18 -3.38
N ARG A 29 -5.26 -1.27 -3.18
CA ARG A 29 -4.11 -1.12 -4.10
C ARG A 29 -3.25 -2.38 -4.14
N VAL A 30 -2.96 -2.98 -2.98
CA VAL A 30 -2.21 -4.24 -2.87
C VAL A 30 -2.98 -5.37 -3.53
N ARG A 31 -4.30 -5.46 -3.29
CA ARG A 31 -5.15 -6.48 -3.91
C ARG A 31 -5.17 -6.36 -5.43
N PHE A 32 -5.30 -5.15 -5.96
CA PHE A 32 -5.23 -4.88 -7.40
C PHE A 32 -3.87 -5.29 -7.98
N ALA A 33 -2.76 -4.89 -7.33
CA ALA A 33 -1.42 -5.25 -7.78
C ALA A 33 -1.17 -6.76 -7.77
N THR A 34 -1.65 -7.44 -6.73
CA THR A 34 -1.51 -8.90 -6.60
C THR A 34 -2.33 -9.62 -7.67
N ARG A 35 -3.57 -9.18 -7.95
CA ARG A 35 -4.40 -9.74 -9.02
C ARG A 35 -3.77 -9.52 -10.40
N SER A 36 -3.27 -8.31 -10.67
CA SER A 36 -2.61 -8.02 -11.95
C SER A 36 -1.32 -8.82 -12.12
N GLY A 37 -0.54 -9.00 -11.05
CA GLY A 37 0.66 -9.84 -11.05
C GLY A 37 0.34 -11.33 -11.23
N GLY A 38 -0.79 -11.78 -10.68
CA GLY A 38 -1.33 -13.13 -10.81
C GLY A 38 -1.69 -13.53 -12.25
N VAL A 39 -2.36 -12.62 -12.96
CA VAL A 39 -2.90 -12.88 -14.31
C VAL A 39 -1.87 -12.63 -15.41
N GLN A 40 -1.06 -11.57 -15.31
CA GLN A 40 -0.14 -11.16 -16.38
C GLN A 40 1.28 -11.75 -16.22
N ILE A 41 1.52 -12.58 -15.20
CA ILE A 41 2.84 -13.18 -14.89
C ILE A 41 3.94 -12.09 -14.89
N LEU A 42 3.72 -11.06 -14.06
CA LEU A 42 4.61 -9.90 -14.01
C LEU A 42 5.83 -10.14 -13.12
N ASN A 43 6.96 -9.57 -13.50
CA ASN A 43 8.17 -9.53 -12.65
C ASN A 43 7.93 -8.69 -11.38
N ALA A 44 8.67 -9.00 -10.32
CA ALA A 44 8.56 -8.31 -9.01
C ALA A 44 8.64 -6.78 -9.15
N THR A 45 9.53 -6.27 -10.02
CA THR A 45 9.66 -4.83 -10.29
C THR A 45 8.40 -4.21 -10.90
N ALA A 46 7.75 -4.91 -11.83
CA ALA A 46 6.52 -4.43 -12.45
C ALA A 46 5.35 -4.43 -11.45
N ILE A 47 5.28 -5.42 -10.55
CA ILE A 47 4.30 -5.46 -9.46
C ILE A 47 4.55 -4.30 -8.48
N THR A 48 5.79 -4.05 -8.10
CA THR A 48 6.16 -2.90 -7.25
C THR A 48 5.76 -1.58 -7.90
N ASN A 49 5.95 -1.43 -9.22
CA ASN A 49 5.52 -0.24 -9.96
C ASN A 49 3.99 -0.08 -9.99
N ILE A 50 3.23 -1.18 -10.06
CA ILE A 50 1.76 -1.12 -9.97
C ILE A 50 1.33 -0.64 -8.57
N VAL A 51 1.98 -1.12 -7.52
CA VAL A 51 1.70 -0.65 -6.14
C VAL A 51 2.00 0.84 -6.02
N LEU A 52 3.18 1.28 -6.43
CA LEU A 52 3.63 2.68 -6.24
C LEU A 52 2.95 3.66 -7.19
N TYR A 53 2.78 3.29 -8.46
CA TYR A 53 2.43 4.22 -9.54
C TYR A 53 1.16 3.82 -10.30
N GLY A 54 0.68 2.59 -10.15
CA GLY A 54 -0.58 2.12 -10.74
C GLY A 54 -0.41 1.66 -12.19
N LYS A 55 0.84 1.56 -12.66
CA LYS A 55 1.23 1.09 -13.99
C LYS A 55 2.42 0.15 -13.84
N SER A 56 2.51 -0.87 -14.69
CA SER A 56 3.64 -1.82 -14.72
C SER A 56 4.94 -1.17 -15.21
N THR A 57 4.81 -0.22 -16.15
CA THR A 57 5.93 0.53 -16.73
C THR A 57 5.78 2.03 -16.46
N ILE A 58 6.87 2.67 -16.05
CA ILE A 58 6.95 4.12 -15.91
C ILE A 58 7.53 4.67 -17.22
N ALA A 59 6.94 5.74 -17.77
CA ALA A 59 7.49 6.38 -18.96
C ALA A 59 8.84 7.04 -18.61
N SER A 60 9.85 6.81 -19.46
CA SER A 60 11.19 7.37 -19.25
C SER A 60 11.12 8.90 -19.13
N GLY A 61 11.82 9.47 -18.15
CA GLY A 61 11.82 10.91 -17.86
C GLY A 61 10.66 11.42 -16.98
N THR A 62 9.73 10.56 -16.58
CA THR A 62 8.70 10.93 -15.58
C THR A 62 9.11 10.49 -14.18
N THR A 63 8.97 11.39 -13.19
CA THR A 63 9.06 11.04 -11.76
C THR A 63 7.64 10.97 -11.21
N PRO A 64 6.89 9.87 -11.43
CA PRO A 64 5.53 9.77 -10.93
C PRO A 64 5.51 9.86 -9.41
N LYS A 65 4.56 10.64 -8.88
CA LYS A 65 4.37 10.76 -7.44
C LYS A 65 3.91 9.41 -6.89
N PRO A 66 4.64 8.79 -5.95
CA PRO A 66 4.23 7.51 -5.40
C PRO A 66 2.94 7.65 -4.59
N PHE A 67 2.12 6.60 -4.62
CA PHE A 67 0.86 6.51 -3.90
C PHE A 67 1.07 6.78 -2.41
N PHE A 68 0.39 7.79 -1.86
CA PHE A 68 0.54 8.27 -0.47
C PHE A 68 1.98 8.50 0.01
N GLY A 69 2.92 8.82 -0.90
CA GLY A 69 4.33 9.03 -0.52
C GLY A 69 5.10 7.76 -0.17
N LEU A 70 4.57 6.58 -0.54
CA LEU A 70 5.25 5.31 -0.38
C LEU A 70 6.62 5.30 -1.08
N LYS A 71 7.59 4.69 -0.44
CA LYS A 71 8.91 4.43 -1.02
C LYS A 71 8.96 2.99 -1.55
N SER A 72 9.78 2.76 -2.58
CA SER A 72 10.02 1.40 -3.08
C SER A 72 10.55 0.45 -2.01
N SER A 73 11.35 0.97 -1.06
CA SER A 73 11.86 0.21 0.08
C SER A 73 10.79 -0.27 1.07
N GLN A 74 9.55 0.26 0.98
CA GLN A 74 8.43 -0.11 1.86
C GLN A 74 7.53 -1.19 1.23
N VAL A 75 7.76 -1.53 -0.04
CA VAL A 75 6.99 -2.52 -0.79
C VAL A 75 7.85 -3.76 -1.00
N GLU A 76 7.46 -4.86 -0.37
CA GLU A 76 8.09 -6.16 -0.51
C GLU A 76 7.21 -7.05 -1.39
N VAL A 77 7.73 -7.46 -2.54
CA VAL A 77 7.08 -8.40 -3.46
C VAL A 77 7.87 -9.69 -3.46
N ALA A 78 7.25 -10.78 -3.03
CA ALA A 78 7.83 -12.12 -3.07
C ALA A 78 7.00 -12.99 -4.00
N ILE A 79 7.65 -13.55 -5.02
CA ILE A 79 7.06 -14.56 -5.90
C ILE A 79 7.66 -15.90 -5.46
N THR A 80 6.87 -16.72 -4.77
CA THR A 80 7.29 -18.03 -4.29
C THR A 80 6.81 -19.12 -5.25
N GLY A 81 7.65 -20.12 -5.51
CA GLY A 81 7.26 -21.29 -6.31
C GLY A 81 7.16 -21.04 -7.81
N GLN A 82 7.98 -20.14 -8.36
CA GLN A 82 8.08 -19.90 -9.80
C GLN A 82 8.23 -21.24 -10.57
N ASN A 83 7.46 -21.41 -11.65
CA ASN A 83 7.40 -22.63 -12.47
C ASN A 83 6.85 -23.89 -11.78
N THR A 84 6.13 -23.76 -10.66
CA THR A 84 5.47 -24.87 -9.96
C THR A 84 3.98 -24.56 -9.81
N ASN A 85 3.10 -25.58 -9.75
CA ASN A 85 1.66 -25.42 -9.45
C ASN A 85 1.35 -24.72 -8.11
N ALA A 86 2.35 -24.49 -7.26
CA ALA A 86 2.24 -23.77 -6.00
C ALA A 86 2.70 -22.30 -6.11
N ALA A 87 2.87 -21.77 -7.32
CA ALA A 87 3.29 -20.39 -7.54
C ALA A 87 2.35 -19.41 -6.83
N ARG A 88 2.90 -18.52 -6.00
CA ARG A 88 2.16 -17.51 -5.24
C ARG A 88 2.86 -16.17 -5.31
N VAL A 89 2.09 -15.11 -5.46
CA VAL A 89 2.55 -13.72 -5.37
C VAL A 89 2.12 -13.17 -4.02
N ARG A 90 3.08 -12.80 -3.18
CA ARG A 90 2.86 -12.08 -1.93
C ARG A 90 3.33 -10.64 -2.12
N VAL A 91 2.45 -9.70 -1.82
CA VAL A 91 2.78 -8.27 -1.77
C VAL A 91 2.53 -7.78 -0.35
N LYS A 92 3.56 -7.17 0.24
CA LYS A 92 3.54 -6.60 1.58
C LYS A 92 3.96 -5.14 1.52
N ILE A 93 3.18 -4.28 2.16
CA ILE A 93 3.56 -2.88 2.40
C ILE A 93 3.82 -2.72 3.89
N SER A 94 4.98 -2.19 4.26
CA SER A 94 5.34 -1.99 5.67
C SER A 94 6.01 -0.64 5.91
N GLY A 95 5.77 -0.05 7.09
CA GLY A 95 6.44 1.17 7.54
C GLY A 95 6.01 2.45 6.82
N TYR A 96 4.80 2.50 6.24
CA TYR A 96 4.26 3.72 5.66
C TYR A 96 3.90 4.73 6.77
N ASN A 97 4.21 6.00 6.54
CA ASN A 97 3.94 7.07 7.50
C ASN A 97 2.69 7.84 7.04
N PHE A 98 1.81 8.17 7.97
CA PHE A 98 0.62 8.98 7.71
C PHE A 98 0.82 10.40 8.25
N ALA A 99 0.40 11.38 7.47
CA ALA A 99 0.38 12.77 7.92
C ALA A 99 -0.81 12.96 8.87
N THR A 100 -0.58 12.91 10.18
CA THR A 100 -1.62 13.23 11.17
C THR A 100 -1.78 14.72 11.32
N VAL A 101 -3.03 15.16 11.47
CA VAL A 101 -3.36 16.57 11.70
C VAL A 101 -3.12 16.92 13.16
N THR A 102 -3.36 15.97 14.08
CA THR A 102 -2.93 16.13 15.47
C THR A 102 -1.44 15.85 15.66
N PRO A 103 -0.73 16.69 16.43
CA PRO A 103 0.69 16.51 16.72
C PRO A 103 0.96 15.27 17.60
N PHE A 104 -0.05 14.74 18.30
CA PHE A 104 0.10 13.58 19.20
C PHE A 104 0.32 12.25 18.46
N PHE A 105 -0.20 12.09 17.24
CA PHE A 105 -0.06 10.86 16.46
C PHE A 105 1.04 10.93 15.39
N LYS A 106 1.81 12.03 15.38
CA LYS A 106 2.84 12.29 14.38
C LYS A 106 4.00 11.29 14.57
N GLY A 107 4.17 10.37 13.61
CA GLY A 107 5.27 9.41 13.59
C GLY A 107 4.89 7.96 13.90
N LEU A 108 3.60 7.63 14.06
CA LEU A 108 3.17 6.24 14.11
C LEU A 108 3.31 5.59 12.73
N ALA A 109 3.99 4.44 12.69
CA ALA A 109 4.08 3.62 11.49
C ALA A 109 2.77 2.84 11.28
N GLY A 110 2.29 2.81 10.04
CA GLY A 110 1.11 2.04 9.65
C GLY A 110 1.26 0.54 9.85
N ILE A 111 0.15 -0.09 10.23
CA ILE A 111 0.02 -1.55 10.33
C ILE A 111 0.35 -2.14 8.95
N PRO A 112 1.26 -3.12 8.86
CA PRO A 112 1.66 -3.67 7.58
C PRO A 112 0.48 -4.39 6.91
N VAL A 113 0.24 -4.06 5.65
CA VAL A 113 -0.80 -4.69 4.82
C VAL A 113 -0.15 -5.78 3.97
N GLN A 114 -0.68 -6.99 4.03
CA GLN A 114 -0.16 -8.15 3.30
C GLN A 114 -1.29 -8.86 2.57
N VAL A 115 -1.08 -9.12 1.28
CA VAL A 115 -1.99 -9.96 0.48
C VAL A 115 -1.16 -11.00 -0.26
N THR A 116 -1.67 -12.23 -0.31
CA THR A 116 -1.08 -13.32 -1.08
C THR A 116 -2.14 -13.89 -2.02
N MET A 117 -1.79 -14.14 -3.29
CA MET A 117 -2.65 -14.85 -4.23
C MET A 117 -1.86 -15.92 -4.99
N PRO A 118 -2.53 -17.00 -5.44
CA PRO A 118 -1.93 -17.97 -6.37
C PRO A 118 -1.66 -17.32 -7.74
N LEU A 119 -0.62 -17.77 -8.42
CA LEU A 119 -0.27 -17.40 -9.78
C LEU A 119 -0.96 -18.39 -10.74
N GLU A 120 -1.61 -17.89 -11.79
CA GLU A 120 -2.13 -18.74 -12.86
C GLU A 120 -0.95 -19.05 -13.81
N VAL A 121 -0.32 -20.21 -13.63
CA VAL A 121 0.68 -20.74 -14.57
C VAL A 121 -0.08 -21.43 -15.70
N PRO A 122 0.24 -21.17 -16.99
CA PRO A 122 -0.36 -21.90 -18.12
C PRO A 122 0.10 -23.36 -18.19
#